data_AF-A0A2M7GPY2-F1
#
_entry.id   AF-A0A2M7GPY2-F1
#
_cell.length_a   1.000
_cell.length_b   1.000
_cell.length_c   1.000
_cell.angle_alpha   90.00
_cell.angle_beta   90.00
_cell.angle_gamma   90.00
#
_symmetry.space_group_name_H-M   'P 1'
#
loop_
_entity.id
_entity.type
_entity.pdbx_description
1 polymer ?
#
loop_
_entity_poly.entity_id
_entity_poly.type
_entity_poly.pdbx_seq_one_letter_code
_entity_poly.pdbx_strand_id
1 'polypeptide(L)'
;MWGSDPDILRSLKALGLTPHASLAQAKAAFRQRAKALHPDHTPATPETLSLLADAVKAIRHLEKSDIMEIDLTLSPDEARTGLSRTVTRKGRSGVFRIAPETASGTRIPAIGDTAFTAVVRIRAETDGKTQGIETGLNQFIEDFVKSSPASRMAGWLRKARSAA
;
A
#
# COMPACT_ATOMS: atom_id res chain seq x y z
N MET A 1 -10.12 1.90 3.31
CA MET A 1 -11.32 2.27 4.09
C MET A 1 -12.01 0.98 4.45
N TRP A 2 -12.20 0.73 5.75
CA TRP A 2 -12.73 -0.55 6.20
C TRP A 2 -14.18 -0.68 5.73
N GLY A 3 -14.57 -1.85 5.22
CA GLY A 3 -15.94 -2.07 4.76
C GLY A 3 -16.95 -1.97 5.91
N SER A 4 -18.24 -2.19 5.62
CA SER A 4 -19.32 -2.18 6.61
C SER A 4 -19.32 -3.41 7.55
N ASP A 5 -18.15 -3.95 7.84
CA ASP A 5 -17.99 -5.12 8.71
C ASP A 5 -18.38 -4.75 10.16
N PRO A 6 -19.40 -5.40 10.73
CA PRO A 6 -19.91 -5.06 12.06
C PRO A 6 -18.88 -5.22 13.18
N ASP A 7 -17.92 -6.15 13.05
CA ASP A 7 -16.88 -6.36 14.06
C ASP A 7 -15.81 -5.26 14.00
N ILE A 8 -15.52 -4.76 12.80
CA ILE A 8 -14.66 -3.58 12.62
C ILE A 8 -15.33 -2.34 13.24
N LEU A 9 -16.63 -2.14 13.00
CA LEU A 9 -17.38 -1.02 13.59
C LEU A 9 -17.41 -1.10 15.12
N ARG A 10 -17.56 -2.30 15.69
CA ARG A 10 -17.48 -2.52 17.14
C ARG A 10 -16.10 -2.15 17.69
N SER A 11 -15.04 -2.50 16.97
CA SER A 11 -13.65 -2.19 17.35
C SER A 11 -13.36 -0.68 17.29
N LEU A 12 -13.86 0.01 16.26
CA LEU A 12 -13.80 1.46 16.15
C LEU A 12 -14.54 2.15 17.30
N LYS A 13 -15.76 1.67 17.61
CA LYS A 13 -16.56 2.19 18.72
C LYS A 13 -15.86 1.97 20.06
N ALA A 14 -15.22 0.83 20.27
CA ALA A 14 -14.43 0.55 21.48
C ALA A 14 -13.28 1.56 21.67
N LEU A 15 -12.70 2.10 20.59
CA LEU A 15 -11.70 3.16 20.62
C LEU A 15 -12.29 4.59 20.60
N GLY A 16 -13.61 4.74 20.53
CA GLY A 16 -14.29 6.04 20.46
C GLY A 16 -14.18 6.72 19.10
N LEU A 17 -14.05 5.95 18.02
CA LEU A 17 -13.82 6.45 16.66
C LEU A 17 -15.04 6.28 15.76
N THR A 18 -15.09 7.12 14.72
CA THR A 18 -16.10 7.05 13.66
C THR A 18 -15.86 5.85 12.73
N PRO A 19 -16.91 5.31 12.05
CA PRO A 19 -16.81 4.23 11.06
C PRO A 19 -15.76 4.42 9.97
N HIS A 20 -15.40 5.67 9.66
CA HIS A 20 -14.48 6.04 8.59
C HIS A 20 -13.05 6.31 9.06
N ALA A 21 -12.75 6.07 10.33
CA ALA A 21 -11.42 6.30 10.86
C ALA A 21 -10.40 5.33 10.24
N SER A 22 -9.22 5.86 9.95
CA SER A 22 -8.06 5.11 9.46
C SER A 22 -7.36 4.34 10.58
N LEU A 23 -6.54 3.35 10.21
CA LEU A 23 -5.68 2.64 11.16
C LEU A 23 -4.74 3.58 11.93
N ALA A 24 -4.23 4.63 11.28
CA ALA A 24 -3.38 5.64 11.93
C ALA A 24 -4.14 6.39 13.05
N GLN A 25 -5.39 6.76 12.80
CA GLN A 25 -6.26 7.37 13.80
C GLN A 25 -6.61 6.37 14.93
N ALA A 26 -6.84 5.10 14.60
CA ALA A 26 -7.03 4.02 15.59
C ALA A 26 -5.81 3.86 16.50
N LYS A 27 -4.60 3.84 15.95
CA LYS A 27 -3.35 3.78 16.74
C LYS A 27 -3.14 5.02 17.60
N ALA A 28 -3.49 6.21 17.10
CA ALA A 28 -3.42 7.43 17.88
C ALA A 28 -4.40 7.41 19.07
N ALA A 29 -5.65 7.05 18.83
CA ALA A 29 -6.68 6.93 19.88
C ALA A 29 -6.32 5.85 20.91
N PHE A 30 -5.82 4.70 20.46
CA PHE A 30 -5.31 3.65 21.34
C PHE A 30 -4.19 4.17 22.25
N ARG A 31 -3.19 4.89 21.71
CA ARG A 31 -2.09 5.45 22.52
C ARG A 31 -2.58 6.44 23.57
N GLN A 32 -3.52 7.31 23.22
CA GLN A 32 -4.12 8.26 24.17
C GLN A 32 -4.85 7.54 25.30
N ARG A 33 -5.64 6.50 24.96
CA ARG A 33 -6.41 5.73 25.94
C ARG A 33 -5.52 4.85 26.81
N ALA A 34 -4.51 4.23 26.23
CA ALA A 34 -3.50 3.47 26.97
C ALA A 34 -2.76 4.36 27.96
N LYS A 35 -2.37 5.59 27.56
CA LYS A 35 -1.76 6.56 28.47
C LYS A 35 -2.68 6.96 29.63
N ALA A 36 -3.98 7.12 29.36
CA ALA A 36 -4.97 7.52 30.37
C ALA A 36 -5.37 6.39 31.33
N LEU A 37 -5.22 5.13 30.94
CA LEU A 37 -5.63 3.96 31.72
C LEU A 37 -4.44 3.09 32.17
N HIS A 38 -3.20 3.55 31.98
CA HIS A 38 -2.02 2.76 32.32
C HIS A 38 -1.94 2.55 33.84
N PRO A 39 -1.69 1.32 34.33
CA PRO A 39 -1.57 1.03 35.76
C PRO A 39 -0.54 1.88 36.50
N ASP A 40 0.49 2.38 35.80
CA ASP A 40 1.53 3.25 36.38
C ASP A 40 1.02 4.65 36.78
N HIS A 41 -0.10 5.10 36.20
CA HIS A 41 -0.62 6.46 36.40
C HIS A 41 -2.07 6.49 36.88
N THR A 42 -2.77 5.36 36.82
CA THR A 42 -4.18 5.22 37.21
C THR A 42 -4.35 3.95 38.03
N PRO A 43 -5.08 3.98 39.15
CA PRO A 43 -5.33 2.78 39.94
C PRO A 43 -5.88 1.63 39.07
N ALA A 44 -5.26 0.46 39.21
CA ALA A 44 -5.63 -0.76 38.49
C ALA A 44 -6.89 -1.38 39.10
N THR A 45 -8.05 -0.77 38.85
CA THR A 45 -9.35 -1.33 39.21
C THR A 45 -9.81 -2.34 38.15
N PRO A 46 -10.73 -3.26 38.49
CA PRO A 46 -11.30 -4.17 37.49
C PRO A 46 -11.89 -3.44 36.27
N GLU A 47 -12.46 -2.26 36.49
CA GLU A 47 -13.03 -1.43 35.42
C GLU A 47 -11.94 -0.85 34.50
N THR A 48 -10.87 -0.26 35.05
CA THR A 48 -9.80 0.33 34.23
C THR A 48 -9.04 -0.73 33.43
N LEU A 49 -8.81 -1.90 34.03
CA LEU A 49 -8.20 -3.04 33.36
C LEU A 49 -9.09 -3.61 32.26
N SER A 50 -10.41 -3.70 32.47
CA SER A 50 -11.36 -4.15 31.46
C SER A 50 -11.36 -3.21 30.25
N LEU A 51 -11.43 -1.89 30.49
CA LEU A 51 -11.39 -0.87 29.43
C LEU A 51 -10.08 -0.91 28.63
N LEU A 52 -8.95 -1.14 29.30
CA LEU A 52 -7.66 -1.28 28.63
C LEU A 52 -7.60 -2.57 27.80
N ALA A 53 -8.08 -3.69 28.33
CA ALA A 53 -8.14 -4.96 27.62
C ALA A 53 -9.00 -4.87 26.35
N ASP A 54 -10.15 -4.17 26.43
CA ASP A 54 -11.02 -3.94 25.28
C ASP A 54 -10.34 -3.06 24.22
N ALA A 55 -9.63 -2.01 24.63
CA ALA A 55 -8.87 -1.18 23.71
C ALA A 55 -7.75 -1.97 23.01
N VAL A 56 -7.06 -2.86 23.72
CA VAL A 56 -6.03 -3.75 23.15
C VAL A 56 -6.64 -4.74 22.16
N LYS A 57 -7.77 -5.38 22.50
CA LYS A 57 -8.48 -6.29 21.59
C LYS A 57 -8.91 -5.57 20.33
N ALA A 58 -9.47 -4.37 20.48
CA ALA A 58 -9.93 -3.56 19.36
C ALA A 58 -8.77 -3.21 18.41
N ILE A 59 -7.65 -2.67 18.90
CA ILE A 59 -6.55 -2.27 18.00
C ILE A 59 -5.94 -3.48 17.28
N ARG A 60 -5.78 -4.63 17.95
CA ARG A 60 -5.28 -5.86 17.33
C ARG A 60 -6.20 -6.38 16.24
N HIS A 61 -7.51 -6.32 16.47
CA HIS A 61 -8.49 -6.71 15.45
C HIS A 61 -8.38 -5.80 14.23
N LEU A 62 -8.30 -4.49 14.43
CA LEU A 62 -8.18 -3.52 13.34
C LEU A 62 -6.88 -3.66 12.55
N GLU A 63 -5.76 -3.94 13.21
CA GLU A 63 -4.48 -4.22 12.54
C GLU A 63 -4.54 -5.48 11.67
N LYS A 64 -5.18 -6.55 12.17
CA LYS A 64 -5.36 -7.78 11.42
C LYS A 64 -6.28 -7.59 10.21
N SER A 65 -7.33 -6.80 10.37
CA SER A 65 -8.33 -6.55 9.32
C SER A 65 -7.86 -5.55 8.25
N ASP A 66 -6.80 -4.78 8.51
CA ASP A 66 -6.20 -3.86 7.54
C ASP A 66 -5.18 -4.54 6.60
N ILE A 67 -4.92 -5.85 6.78
CA ILE A 67 -4.04 -6.62 5.89
C ILE A 67 -4.66 -6.68 4.49
N MET A 68 -3.91 -6.18 3.51
CA MET A 68 -4.27 -6.21 2.10
C MET A 68 -3.25 -7.03 1.34
N GLU A 69 -3.67 -8.18 0.83
CA GLU A 69 -2.88 -9.03 -0.05
C GLU A 69 -3.24 -8.77 -1.52
N ILE A 70 -2.22 -8.68 -2.39
CA ILE A 70 -2.39 -8.53 -3.85
C ILE A 70 -1.54 -9.55 -4.59
N ASP A 71 -1.97 -10.00 -5.77
CA ASP A 71 -1.11 -10.73 -6.68
C ASP A 71 -0.23 -9.76 -7.48
N LEU A 72 1.08 -9.98 -7.48
CA LEU A 72 2.06 -9.22 -8.24
C LEU A 72 2.66 -10.08 -9.34
N THR A 73 2.22 -9.87 -10.57
CA THR A 73 2.68 -10.64 -11.71
C THR A 73 4.03 -10.12 -12.22
N LEU A 74 5.04 -10.99 -12.25
CA LEU A 74 6.39 -10.72 -12.78
C LEU A 74 6.66 -11.55 -14.02
N SER A 75 7.50 -11.04 -14.91
CA SER A 75 8.16 -11.85 -15.94
C SER A 75 9.30 -12.67 -15.32
N PRO A 76 9.77 -13.75 -15.98
CA PRO A 76 10.93 -14.51 -15.54
C PRO A 76 12.20 -13.66 -15.42
N ASP A 77 12.41 -12.70 -16.32
CA ASP A 77 13.56 -11.79 -16.28
C ASP A 77 13.51 -10.85 -15.07
N GLU A 78 12.36 -10.22 -14.84
CA GLU A 78 12.12 -9.36 -13.67
C GLU A 78 12.31 -10.10 -12.34
N ALA A 79 11.88 -11.36 -12.27
CA ALA A 79 12.07 -12.21 -11.10
C ALA A 79 13.55 -12.53 -10.87
N ARG A 80 14.34 -12.66 -11.95
CA ARG A 80 15.78 -12.96 -11.91
C ARG A 80 16.60 -11.74 -11.51
N THR A 81 16.36 -10.58 -12.12
CA THR A 81 17.14 -9.36 -11.87
C THR A 81 16.70 -8.60 -10.62
N GLY A 82 15.45 -8.81 -10.19
CA GLY A 82 14.81 -7.97 -9.18
C GLY A 82 14.43 -6.59 -9.73
N LEU A 83 13.54 -5.91 -9.02
CA LEU A 83 13.13 -4.54 -9.32
C LEU A 83 12.41 -3.90 -8.12
N SER A 84 12.16 -2.60 -8.19
CA SER A 84 11.21 -1.93 -7.30
C SER A 84 9.97 -1.55 -8.09
N ARG A 85 8.77 -1.86 -7.57
CA ARG A 85 7.51 -1.60 -8.26
C ARG A 85 6.52 -0.90 -7.34
N THR A 86 5.97 0.22 -7.79
CA THR A 86 4.87 0.89 -7.11
C THR A 86 3.55 0.30 -7.58
N VAL A 87 2.70 -0.10 -6.64
CA VAL A 87 1.36 -0.62 -6.94
C VAL A 87 0.33 0.16 -6.15
N THR A 88 -0.74 0.57 -6.83
CA THR A 88 -1.89 1.22 -6.22
C THR A 88 -3.11 0.29 -6.32
N ARG A 89 -3.70 -0.06 -5.18
CA ARG A 89 -4.88 -0.93 -5.09
C ARG A 89 -5.85 -0.40 -4.04
N LYS A 90 -7.14 -0.30 -4.40
CA LYS A 90 -8.21 0.22 -3.51
C LYS A 90 -7.85 1.56 -2.84
N GLY A 91 -7.15 2.45 -3.57
CA GLY A 91 -6.70 3.76 -3.05
C GLY A 91 -5.48 3.72 -2.12
N ARG A 92 -4.90 2.54 -1.84
CA ARG A 92 -3.64 2.38 -1.10
C ARG A 92 -2.49 2.18 -2.09
N SER A 93 -1.42 2.96 -1.96
CA SER A 93 -0.23 2.84 -2.79
C SER A 93 0.93 2.32 -1.96
N GLY A 94 1.72 1.41 -2.52
CA GLY A 94 2.84 0.77 -1.85
C GLY A 94 3.97 0.49 -2.83
N VAL A 95 5.20 0.67 -2.38
CA VAL A 95 6.40 0.32 -3.15
C VAL A 95 6.89 -1.05 -2.69
N PHE A 96 7.01 -2.00 -3.61
CA PHE A 96 7.49 -3.35 -3.35
C PHE A 96 8.89 -3.49 -3.89
N ARG A 97 9.84 -3.89 -3.03
CA ARG A 97 11.20 -4.23 -3.45
C ARG A 97 11.28 -5.73 -3.67
N ILE A 98 11.39 -6.13 -4.92
CA ILE A 98 11.55 -7.51 -5.35
C ILE A 98 13.06 -7.79 -5.43
N ALA A 99 13.51 -8.76 -4.67
CA ALA A 99 14.91 -9.18 -4.71
C ALA A 99 15.20 -9.93 -6.03
N PRO A 100 16.46 -9.94 -6.51
CA PRO A 100 16.89 -10.88 -7.52
C PRO A 100 16.56 -12.32 -7.12
N GLU A 101 16.31 -13.17 -8.11
CA GLU A 101 15.98 -14.59 -7.93
C GLU A 101 14.72 -14.85 -7.07
N THR A 102 13.75 -13.94 -7.09
CA THR A 102 12.50 -14.10 -6.34
C THR A 102 11.65 -15.22 -6.95
N ALA A 103 11.27 -16.22 -6.14
CA ALA A 103 10.38 -17.30 -6.55
C ALA A 103 8.89 -16.90 -6.60
N SER A 104 8.10 -17.62 -7.39
CA SER A 104 6.63 -17.53 -7.38
C SER A 104 6.06 -18.00 -6.03
N GLY A 105 5.04 -17.31 -5.53
CA GLY A 105 4.46 -17.54 -4.20
C GLY A 105 5.14 -16.75 -3.07
N THR A 106 6.28 -16.10 -3.33
CA THR A 106 6.95 -15.26 -2.34
C THR A 106 6.04 -14.10 -1.90
N ARG A 107 5.93 -13.90 -0.58
CA ARG A 107 5.21 -12.76 0.01
C ARG A 107 6.18 -11.63 0.31
N ILE A 108 5.89 -10.44 -0.22
CA ILE A 108 6.73 -9.25 -0.07
C ILE A 108 5.87 -8.12 0.52
N PRO A 109 6.20 -7.58 1.69
CA PRO A 109 5.51 -6.39 2.21
C PRO A 109 5.93 -5.13 1.43
N ALA A 110 5.03 -4.15 1.35
CA ALA A 110 5.37 -2.83 0.87
C ALA A 110 6.34 -2.14 1.84
N ILE A 111 7.25 -1.33 1.29
CA ILE A 111 8.19 -0.54 2.08
C ILE A 111 7.41 0.43 2.96
N GLY A 112 7.62 0.35 4.28
CA GLY A 112 6.96 1.20 5.27
C GLY A 112 5.52 0.80 5.61
N ASP A 113 4.98 -0.25 4.97
CA ASP A 113 3.61 -0.71 5.19
C ASP A 113 3.50 -2.24 5.12
N THR A 114 3.74 -2.88 6.25
CA THR A 114 3.71 -4.36 6.38
C THR A 114 2.31 -4.96 6.22
N ALA A 115 1.26 -4.15 6.36
CA ALA A 115 -0.11 -4.61 6.14
C ALA A 115 -0.44 -4.68 4.64
N PHE A 116 0.32 -4.01 3.76
CA PHE A 116 0.16 -4.14 2.32
C PHE A 116 1.17 -5.15 1.76
N THR A 117 0.72 -6.37 1.51
CA THR A 117 1.57 -7.48 1.05
C THR A 117 1.27 -7.88 -0.39
N ALA A 118 2.30 -8.17 -1.16
CA ALA A 118 2.21 -8.74 -2.50
C ALA A 118 2.61 -10.22 -2.49
N VAL A 119 1.82 -11.08 -3.13
CA VAL A 119 2.18 -12.46 -3.48
C VAL A 119 2.70 -12.45 -4.91
N VAL A 120 3.95 -12.85 -5.11
CA VAL A 120 4.57 -12.87 -6.43
C VAL A 120 4.00 -14.01 -7.27
N ARG A 121 3.66 -13.72 -8.53
CA ARG A 121 3.25 -14.71 -9.53
C ARG A 121 4.15 -14.56 -10.76
N ILE A 122 4.98 -15.55 -11.05
CA ILE A 122 5.83 -15.51 -12.24
C ILE A 122 5.05 -16.08 -13.42
N ARG A 123 4.98 -15.35 -14.53
CA ARG A 123 4.36 -15.86 -15.77
C ARG A 123 5.18 -17.02 -16.32
N ALA A 124 4.50 -18.05 -16.82
CA ALA A 124 5.16 -19.08 -17.60
C ALA A 124 5.82 -18.44 -18.84
N GLU A 125 7.07 -18.78 -19.07
CA GLU A 125 7.84 -18.39 -20.25
C GLU A 125 7.08 -18.96 -21.46
N THR A 126 6.33 -18.11 -22.15
CA THR A 126 5.67 -18.53 -23.38
C THR A 126 6.71 -18.34 -24.47
N ASP A 127 7.25 -19.44 -25.01
CA ASP A 127 8.06 -19.42 -26.23
C ASP A 127 7.22 -18.79 -27.34
N GLY A 128 7.40 -17.49 -27.56
CA GLY A 128 6.43 -16.71 -28.30
C GLY A 128 6.91 -15.32 -28.62
N LYS A 129 7.94 -15.26 -29.49
CA LYS A 129 8.42 -14.10 -30.24
C LYS A 129 8.73 -12.85 -29.42
N THR A 130 9.98 -12.42 -29.51
CA THR A 130 10.47 -11.07 -29.25
C THR A 130 9.57 -10.02 -29.92
N GLN A 131 8.47 -9.64 -29.25
CA GLN A 131 7.85 -8.35 -29.50
C GLN A 131 8.79 -7.34 -28.87
N GLY A 132 9.52 -6.66 -29.73
CA GLY A 132 10.48 -5.64 -29.35
C GLY A 132 9.88 -4.76 -28.26
N ILE A 133 10.60 -4.68 -27.15
CA ILE A 133 10.40 -3.61 -26.19
C ILE A 133 10.81 -2.34 -26.94
N GLU A 134 9.86 -1.74 -27.68
CA GLU A 134 9.91 -0.31 -27.97
C GLU A 134 9.76 0.39 -26.62
N THR A 135 10.92 0.45 -25.96
CA THR A 135 11.12 1.00 -24.64
C THR A 135 10.61 2.43 -24.64
N GLY A 136 9.90 2.82 -23.58
CA GLY A 136 9.65 4.24 -23.28
C GLY A 136 10.93 5.09 -23.22
N LEU A 137 12.11 4.46 -23.23
CA LEU A 137 13.40 5.09 -23.44
C LEU A 137 13.57 5.65 -24.86
N ASN A 138 13.15 4.94 -25.91
CA ASN A 138 13.18 5.48 -27.28
C ASN A 138 12.20 6.65 -27.43
N GLN A 139 11.01 6.54 -26.84
CA GLN A 139 10.04 7.65 -26.79
C GLN A 139 10.61 8.84 -26.01
N PHE A 140 11.27 8.61 -24.88
CA PHE A 140 11.95 9.65 -24.10
C PHE A 140 13.10 10.30 -24.89
N ILE A 141 13.90 9.51 -25.62
CA ILE A 141 15.00 10.04 -26.45
C ILE A 141 14.46 10.92 -27.58
N GLU A 142 13.39 10.50 -28.26
CA GLU A 142 12.72 11.33 -29.27
C GLU A 142 12.17 12.63 -28.65
N ASP A 143 11.44 12.52 -27.54
CA ASP A 143 10.76 13.66 -26.92
C ASP A 143 11.72 14.65 -26.23
N PHE A 144 12.82 14.17 -25.63
CA PHE A 144 13.68 14.98 -24.75
C PHE A 144 15.12 15.17 -25.23
N VAL A 145 15.63 14.33 -26.12
CA VAL A 145 17.00 14.48 -26.63
C VAL A 145 16.99 15.05 -28.04
N LYS A 146 16.09 14.57 -28.91
CA LYS A 146 16.06 14.97 -30.33
C LYS A 146 15.16 16.16 -30.63
N SER A 147 14.07 16.36 -29.89
CA SER A 147 13.17 17.49 -30.16
C SER A 147 13.82 18.82 -29.75
N SER A 148 13.79 19.84 -30.62
CA SER A 148 14.30 21.17 -30.25
C SER A 148 13.39 21.85 -29.21
N PRO A 149 13.90 22.78 -28.38
CA PRO A 149 13.10 23.48 -27.38
C PRO A 149 11.83 24.14 -27.95
N ALA A 150 11.88 24.64 -29.19
CA ALA A 150 10.73 25.23 -29.88
C ALA A 150 9.64 24.19 -30.21
N SER A 151 10.03 22.97 -30.59
CA SER A 151 9.09 21.89 -30.91
C SER A 151 8.31 21.44 -29.67
N ARG A 152 8.98 21.42 -28.51
CA ARG A 152 8.36 21.09 -27.20
C ARG A 152 7.32 22.13 -26.81
N MET A 153 7.65 23.42 -26.92
CA MET A 153 6.74 24.51 -26.59
C MET A 153 5.47 24.47 -27.47
N ALA A 154 5.61 24.16 -28.75
CA ALA A 154 4.49 24.01 -29.68
C ALA A 154 3.59 22.79 -29.34
N GLY A 155 4.17 21.70 -28.83
CA GLY A 155 3.40 20.55 -28.32
C GLY A 155 2.58 20.92 -27.08
N TRP A 156 3.16 21.68 -26.16
CA TRP A 156 2.51 22.12 -24.93
C TRP A 156 1.34 23.08 -25.20
N LEU A 157 1.54 24.07 -26.08
CA LEU A 157 0.49 25.00 -26.49
C LEU A 157 -0.70 24.31 -27.19
N ARG A 158 -0.44 23.26 -27.97
CA ARG A 158 -1.51 22.47 -28.60
C ARG A 158 -2.29 21.65 -27.57
N LYS A 159 -1.61 21.04 -26.61
CA LYS A 159 -2.23 20.21 -25.57
C LYS A 159 -3.09 21.02 -24.59
N ALA A 160 -2.66 22.25 -24.26
CA ALA A 160 -3.42 23.20 -23.45
C ALA A 160 -4.70 23.68 -24.16
N ARG A 161 -4.64 23.81 -25.50
CA ARG A 161 -5.78 24.27 -26.32
C ARG A 161 -6.79 23.17 -26.63
N SER A 162 -6.41 21.88 -26.55
CA SER A 162 -7.32 20.74 -26.67
C SER A 162 -8.01 20.34 -25.35
N ALA A 163 -7.69 21.00 -24.24
CA ALA A 163 -8.28 20.78 -22.93
C ALA A 163 -9.24 21.90 -22.49
N ALA A 164 -9.52 22.85 -23.38
CA ALA A 164 -10.50 23.93 -23.25
C ALA A 164 -11.56 23.77 -24.34
#